data_AF-A0A835DE68-F1
#
_entry.id   AF-A0A835DE68-F1
#
_cell.length_a   1.000
_cell.length_b   1.000
_cell.length_c   1.000
_cell.angle_alpha   90.00
_cell.angle_beta   90.00
_cell.angle_gamma   90.00
#
_symmetry.space_group_name_H-M   'P 1'
#
loop_
_entity.id
_entity.type
_entity.pdbx_description
1 polymer ?
#
loop_
_entity_poly.entity_id
_entity_poly.type
_entity_poly.pdbx_seq_one_letter_code
_entity_poly.pdbx_strand_id
1 'polypeptide(L)'
;MWKLKIAEGGSPWLRTLNNHVGRQVWEFDPKLGTSEELMEIEKVREEFREHRFEKKHSSDLLMRIQFAKENPRGTYLPQVKVKESEDVTEEAVTTTLRRGISYHSTIQAHDGHWPGDYGGPMFLLPGLVITLSITGALNAVLSKEHQQEMCRYLYNHQNQDGGWGLHIEGPSTMFGTALNYVTLRLLGEGADDGQGSMEKGRKWILDRGGATAITSWGKMWLSVLGAFEWSGNNPLPPEIWLCPYLLPFHPGFYLIIHYFYINFFVFLFLN
;
A
#
# COMPACT_ATOMS: atom_id res chain seq x y z
N MET A 1 5.90 -3.14 -19.60
CA MET A 1 4.66 -3.54 -18.89
C MET A 1 4.99 -4.08 -17.51
N TRP A 2 4.13 -3.83 -16.52
CA TRP A 2 4.20 -4.47 -15.21
C TRP A 2 3.63 -5.89 -15.26
N LYS A 3 4.36 -6.87 -14.75
CA LYS A 3 3.96 -8.28 -14.68
C LYS A 3 3.97 -8.75 -13.23
N LEU A 4 2.91 -9.44 -12.81
CA LEU A 4 2.92 -10.12 -11.51
C LEU A 4 3.69 -11.44 -11.67
N LYS A 5 4.73 -11.61 -10.86
CA LYS A 5 5.55 -12.80 -10.83
C LYS A 5 5.31 -13.56 -9.54
N ILE A 6 5.02 -14.84 -9.68
CA ILE A 6 4.84 -15.76 -8.57
C ILE A 6 6.20 -16.43 -8.29
N ALA A 7 6.49 -16.65 -7.01
CA ALA A 7 7.72 -17.33 -6.57
C ALA A 7 7.86 -18.72 -7.18
N GLU A 8 9.01 -19.00 -7.80
CA GLU A 8 9.35 -20.31 -8.38
C GLU A 8 10.51 -20.95 -7.60
N GLY A 9 10.38 -22.23 -7.25
CA GLY A 9 11.46 -23.01 -6.64
C GLY A 9 10.99 -23.84 -5.44
N GLY A 10 11.52 -25.05 -5.31
CA GLY A 10 11.30 -25.95 -4.19
C GLY A 10 12.55 -26.81 -3.98
N SER A 11 13.52 -26.31 -3.22
CA SER A 11 14.62 -27.17 -2.77
C SER A 11 14.21 -27.92 -1.50
N PRO A 12 14.64 -29.18 -1.32
CA PRO A 12 14.36 -29.96 -0.11
C PRO A 12 14.87 -29.32 1.19
N TRP A 13 15.70 -28.28 1.10
CA TRP A 13 16.38 -27.65 2.23
C TRP A 13 16.13 -26.14 2.37
N LEU A 14 15.23 -25.54 1.57
CA LEU A 14 15.13 -24.07 1.49
C LEU A 14 14.23 -23.43 2.56
N ARG A 15 14.84 -22.54 3.35
CA ARG A 15 14.21 -21.36 3.95
C ARG A 15 13.96 -20.35 2.80
N THR A 16 12.69 -20.15 2.44
CA THR A 16 12.16 -19.26 1.38
C THR A 16 12.34 -19.76 -0.07
N LEU A 17 11.28 -19.61 -0.88
CA LEU A 17 11.18 -20.11 -2.26
C LEU A 17 11.64 -19.08 -3.32
N ASN A 18 12.08 -17.87 -2.93
CA ASN A 18 12.34 -16.78 -3.86
C ASN A 18 13.31 -15.73 -3.28
N ASN A 19 14.48 -16.15 -2.79
CA ASN A 19 15.54 -15.25 -2.28
C ASN A 19 15.04 -14.14 -1.33
N HIS A 20 14.08 -14.44 -0.45
CA HIS A 20 13.45 -13.47 0.46
C HIS A 20 12.69 -12.29 -0.20
N VAL A 21 12.44 -12.33 -1.52
CA VAL A 21 11.72 -11.26 -2.24
C VAL A 21 10.21 -11.31 -1.98
N GLY A 22 9.69 -12.48 -1.61
CA GLY A 22 8.28 -12.70 -1.29
C GLY A 22 7.62 -13.70 -2.22
N ARG A 23 6.36 -14.04 -1.92
CA ARG A 23 5.58 -15.05 -2.66
C ARG A 23 5.05 -14.53 -4.00
N GLN A 24 4.82 -13.23 -4.10
CA GLN A 24 4.38 -12.53 -5.30
C GLN A 24 5.08 -11.17 -5.39
N VAL A 25 5.50 -10.76 -6.58
CA VAL A 25 6.25 -9.50 -6.79
C VAL A 25 5.84 -8.90 -8.14
N TRP A 26 5.69 -7.58 -8.19
CA TRP A 26 5.52 -6.87 -9.46
C TRP A 26 6.88 -6.54 -10.07
N GLU A 27 7.13 -6.99 -11.29
CA GLU A 27 8.34 -6.67 -12.06
C GLU A 27 7.96 -5.84 -13.29
N PHE A 28 8.73 -4.79 -13.57
CA PHE A 28 8.57 -4.01 -14.79
C PHE A 28 9.52 -4.53 -15.87
N ASP A 29 8.98 -4.86 -17.05
CA ASP A 29 9.77 -5.20 -18.22
C ASP A 29 9.37 -4.31 -19.42
N PRO A 30 10.25 -3.44 -19.95
CA PRO A 30 9.93 -2.57 -21.07
C PRO A 30 9.70 -3.33 -22.39
N LYS A 31 10.10 -4.60 -22.48
CA LYS A 31 9.94 -5.44 -23.68
C LYS A 31 8.64 -6.23 -23.69
N LEU A 32 7.92 -6.29 -22.56
CA LEU A 32 6.64 -6.98 -22.46
C LEU A 32 5.46 -6.06 -22.79
N GLY A 33 4.42 -6.66 -23.37
CA GLY A 33 3.16 -6.03 -23.74
C GLY A 33 3.09 -5.69 -25.22
N THR A 34 2.06 -6.18 -25.90
CA THR A 34 1.65 -5.70 -27.22
C THR A 34 1.08 -4.29 -27.13
N SER A 35 0.94 -3.59 -28.27
CA SER A 35 0.38 -2.24 -28.28
C SER A 35 -1.06 -2.22 -27.75
N GLU A 36 -1.84 -3.25 -28.08
CA GLU A 36 -3.20 -3.42 -27.59
C GLU A 36 -3.25 -3.63 -26.08
N GLU A 37 -2.36 -4.46 -25.52
CA GLU A 37 -2.29 -4.72 -24.08
C GLU A 37 -1.88 -3.49 -23.28
N LEU A 38 -0.89 -2.74 -23.78
CA LEU A 38 -0.46 -1.50 -23.12
C LEU A 38 -1.58 -0.46 -23.14
N MET A 39 -2.35 -0.38 -24.22
CA MET A 39 -3.51 0.49 -24.32
C MET A 39 -4.64 0.07 -23.38
N GLU A 40 -4.90 -1.24 -23.22
CA GLU A 40 -5.86 -1.76 -22.24
C GLU A 40 -5.46 -1.39 -20.81
N ILE A 41 -4.17 -1.53 -20.47
CA ILE A 41 -3.66 -1.17 -19.14
C ILE A 41 -3.80 0.33 -18.88
N GLU A 42 -3.47 1.18 -19.85
CA GLU A 42 -3.58 2.62 -19.67
C GLU A 42 -5.04 3.06 -19.55
N LYS A 43 -5.94 2.47 -20.34
CA LYS A 43 -7.38 2.68 -20.20
C LYS A 43 -7.87 2.37 -18.78
N VAL A 44 -7.46 1.23 -18.22
CA VAL A 44 -7.84 0.84 -16.84
C VAL A 44 -7.28 1.82 -15.80
N ARG A 45 -6.07 2.36 -16.02
CA ARG A 45 -5.48 3.38 -15.15
C ARG A 45 -6.25 4.69 -15.19
N GLU A 46 -6.63 5.13 -16.39
CA GLU A 46 -7.43 6.34 -16.60
C GLU A 46 -8.81 6.18 -15.95
N GLU A 47 -9.50 5.05 -16.21
CA GLU A 47 -10.79 4.74 -15.60
C GLU A 47 -10.71 4.76 -14.06
N PHE A 48 -9.67 4.16 -13.47
CA PHE A 48 -9.45 4.24 -12.02
C PHE A 48 -9.23 5.67 -11.55
N ARG A 49 -8.40 6.46 -12.26
CA ARG A 49 -8.12 7.85 -11.90
C ARG A 49 -9.38 8.71 -11.95
N GLU A 50 -10.24 8.51 -12.94
CA GLU A 50 -11.51 9.25 -13.06
C GLU A 50 -12.47 8.93 -11.91
N HIS A 51 -12.58 7.65 -11.54
CA HIS A 51 -13.52 7.17 -10.52
C HIS A 51 -12.90 7.05 -9.12
N ARG A 52 -11.67 7.55 -8.91
CA ARG A 52 -10.91 7.39 -7.66
C ARG A 52 -11.59 7.93 -6.40
N PHE A 53 -12.60 8.79 -6.55
CA PHE A 53 -13.37 9.32 -5.41
C PHE A 53 -14.58 8.45 -5.06
N GLU A 54 -15.08 7.67 -6.02
CA GLU A 54 -16.20 6.73 -5.85
C GLU A 54 -15.70 5.35 -5.44
N LYS A 55 -14.57 4.93 -5.99
CA LYS A 55 -13.95 3.64 -5.75
C LYS A 55 -12.48 3.79 -5.37
N LYS A 56 -12.21 3.65 -4.08
CA LYS A 56 -10.86 3.81 -3.51
C LYS A 56 -9.92 2.63 -3.78
N HIS A 57 -10.47 1.43 -4.01
CA HIS A 57 -9.68 0.21 -4.18
C HIS A 57 -9.35 -0.06 -5.65
N SER A 58 -8.10 -0.43 -5.92
CA SER A 58 -7.56 -0.79 -7.24
C SER A 58 -8.32 -1.94 -7.92
N SER A 59 -8.99 -2.77 -7.12
CA SER A 59 -9.70 -3.98 -7.54
C SER A 59 -8.82 -5.03 -8.23
N ASP A 60 -7.50 -4.94 -8.07
CA ASP A 60 -6.53 -5.85 -8.69
C ASP A 60 -6.69 -6.00 -10.22
N LEU A 61 -7.18 -4.97 -10.92
CA LEU A 61 -7.55 -5.10 -12.33
C LEU A 61 -6.36 -5.53 -13.20
N LEU A 62 -5.18 -4.97 -12.97
CA LEU A 62 -3.98 -5.33 -13.71
C LEU A 62 -3.59 -6.81 -13.50
N MET A 63 -3.69 -7.31 -12.27
CA MET A 63 -3.48 -8.71 -11.96
C MET A 63 -4.55 -9.58 -12.64
N ARG A 64 -5.82 -9.21 -12.52
CA ARG A 64 -6.95 -9.96 -13.10
C ARG A 64 -6.85 -10.06 -14.62
N ILE A 65 -6.38 -9.03 -15.31
CA ILE A 65 -6.14 -9.07 -16.77
C ILE A 65 -5.07 -10.11 -17.12
N GLN A 66 -3.99 -10.21 -16.34
CA GLN A 66 -2.94 -11.21 -16.57
C GLN A 66 -3.46 -12.62 -16.29
N PHE A 67 -4.13 -12.82 -15.16
CA PHE A 67 -4.71 -14.12 -14.79
C PHE A 67 -5.82 -14.59 -15.73
N ALA A 68 -6.62 -13.67 -16.29
CA ALA A 68 -7.64 -14.01 -17.27
C ALA A 68 -7.05 -14.62 -18.56
N LYS A 69 -5.80 -14.28 -18.89
CA LYS A 69 -5.07 -14.86 -20.03
C LYS A 69 -4.44 -16.20 -19.69
N GLU A 70 -3.86 -16.32 -18.48
CA GLU A 70 -3.19 -17.54 -18.03
C GLU A 70 -4.18 -18.67 -17.69
N ASN A 71 -5.31 -18.32 -17.08
CA ASN A 71 -6.35 -19.24 -16.62
C ASN A 71 -7.70 -18.91 -17.28
N PRO A 72 -7.89 -19.24 -18.58
CA PRO A 72 -9.13 -18.92 -19.28
C PRO A 72 -10.33 -19.61 -18.63
N ARG A 73 -11.42 -18.84 -18.50
CA ARG A 73 -12.63 -19.29 -17.83
C ARG A 73 -13.38 -20.31 -18.70
N GLY A 74 -13.55 -21.53 -18.20
CA GLY A 74 -14.16 -22.63 -18.96
C GLY A 74 -15.66 -22.46 -19.24
N THR A 75 -16.46 -22.02 -18.26
CA THR A 75 -17.93 -21.97 -18.40
C THR A 75 -18.49 -20.64 -17.94
N TYR A 76 -19.19 -19.95 -18.84
CA TYR A 76 -19.92 -18.73 -18.50
C TYR A 76 -21.33 -19.08 -18.03
N LEU A 77 -21.52 -19.03 -16.70
CA LEU A 77 -22.84 -19.20 -16.09
C LEU A 77 -23.56 -17.83 -16.04
N PRO A 78 -24.85 -17.76 -16.40
CA PRO A 78 -25.60 -16.50 -16.50
C PRO A 78 -25.76 -15.83 -15.14
N GLN A 79 -25.79 -14.49 -15.12
CA GLN A 79 -26.07 -13.76 -13.89
C GLN A 79 -27.51 -13.93 -13.46
N VAL A 80 -27.69 -14.49 -12.27
CA VAL A 80 -28.98 -14.52 -11.58
C VAL A 80 -29.07 -13.26 -10.71
N LYS A 81 -30.12 -12.47 -10.91
CA LYS A 81 -30.48 -11.35 -10.03
C LYS A 81 -31.81 -11.71 -9.38
N VAL A 82 -31.81 -11.80 -8.05
CA VAL A 82 -33.04 -11.99 -7.27
C VAL A 82 -33.47 -10.62 -6.77
N LYS A 83 -34.72 -10.22 -7.04
CA LYS A 83 -35.25 -8.95 -6.51
C LYS A 83 -35.56 -9.09 -5.02
N GLU A 84 -35.61 -7.97 -4.30
CA GLU A 84 -35.95 -7.98 -2.85
C GLU A 84 -37.30 -8.67 -2.53
N SER A 85 -38.23 -8.67 -3.49
CA SER A 85 -39.55 -9.27 -3.36
C SER A 85 -39.65 -10.73 -3.84
N GLU A 86 -38.57 -11.32 -4.34
CA GLU A 86 -38.54 -12.67 -4.91
C GLU A 86 -37.88 -13.64 -3.92
N ASP A 87 -38.43 -14.85 -3.81
CA ASP A 87 -37.84 -15.89 -2.95
C ASP A 87 -36.49 -16.37 -3.52
N VAL A 88 -35.52 -16.57 -2.64
CA VAL A 88 -34.21 -17.12 -3.00
C VAL A 88 -34.34 -18.63 -3.25
N THR A 89 -34.26 -19.02 -4.53
CA THR A 89 -34.35 -20.43 -4.93
C THR A 89 -33.01 -21.16 -4.79
N GLU A 90 -33.06 -22.49 -4.58
CA GLU A 90 -31.87 -23.34 -4.54
C GLU A 90 -31.06 -23.26 -5.85
N GLU A 91 -31.75 -23.14 -6.99
CA GLU A 91 -31.12 -22.97 -8.30
C GLU A 91 -30.38 -21.63 -8.42
N ALA A 92 -30.97 -20.54 -7.91
CA ALA A 92 -30.33 -19.23 -7.89
C ALA A 92 -29.06 -19.24 -7.03
N VAL A 93 -29.11 -19.87 -5.85
CA VAL A 93 -27.96 -20.04 -4.95
C VAL A 93 -26.89 -20.89 -5.62
N THR A 94 -27.26 -22.05 -6.16
CA THR A 94 -26.33 -23.00 -6.79
C THR A 94 -25.64 -22.36 -7.99
N THR A 95 -26.37 -21.64 -8.84
CA THR A 95 -25.82 -20.93 -10.00
C THR A 95 -24.87 -19.82 -9.56
N THR A 96 -25.24 -19.06 -8.53
CA THR A 96 -24.39 -17.98 -7.98
C THR A 96 -23.11 -18.53 -7.35
N LEU A 97 -23.20 -19.61 -6.57
CA LEU A 97 -22.05 -20.29 -5.97
C LEU A 97 -21.09 -20.82 -7.04
N ARG A 98 -21.61 -21.54 -8.05
CA ARG A 98 -20.79 -22.05 -9.15
C ARG A 98 -20.11 -20.93 -9.94
N ARG A 99 -20.77 -19.78 -10.12
CA ARG A 99 -20.17 -18.57 -10.72
C ARG A 99 -19.02 -18.02 -9.89
N GLY A 100 -19.22 -17.93 -8.57
CA GLY A 100 -18.19 -17.47 -7.64
C GLY A 100 -16.97 -18.37 -7.65
N ILE A 101 -17.16 -19.68 -7.50
CA ILE A 101 -16.08 -20.67 -7.52
C ILE A 101 -15.36 -20.67 -8.87
N SER A 102 -16.11 -20.69 -9.98
CA SER A 102 -15.53 -20.64 -11.33
C SER A 102 -14.79 -19.32 -11.60
N TYR A 103 -15.16 -18.22 -10.94
CA TYR A 103 -14.36 -17.00 -10.97
C TYR A 103 -13.07 -17.13 -10.17
N HIS A 104 -13.17 -17.56 -8.91
CA HIS A 104 -12.02 -17.63 -8.01
C HIS A 104 -10.98 -18.63 -8.51
N SER A 105 -11.37 -19.69 -9.20
CA SER A 105 -10.42 -20.61 -9.83
C SER A 105 -9.58 -19.94 -10.92
N THR A 106 -10.06 -18.91 -11.63
CA THR A 106 -9.27 -18.24 -12.67
C THR A 106 -8.21 -17.30 -12.10
N ILE A 107 -8.33 -16.89 -10.85
CA ILE A 107 -7.36 -15.99 -10.20
C ILE A 107 -6.43 -16.72 -9.22
N GLN A 108 -6.42 -18.06 -9.25
CA GLN A 108 -5.49 -18.87 -8.47
C GLN A 108 -4.12 -18.93 -9.19
N ALA A 109 -3.05 -18.63 -8.46
CA ALA A 109 -1.67 -18.76 -8.94
C ALA A 109 -1.28 -20.23 -9.14
N HIS A 110 -0.28 -20.47 -9.98
CA HIS A 110 0.16 -21.83 -10.32
C HIS A 110 0.74 -22.63 -9.14
N ASP A 111 1.20 -21.96 -8.07
CA ASP A 111 1.64 -22.56 -6.80
C ASP A 111 0.48 -22.74 -5.79
N GLY A 112 -0.76 -22.45 -6.22
CA GLY A 112 -1.99 -22.72 -5.48
C GLY A 112 -2.50 -21.59 -4.57
N HIS A 113 -1.81 -20.45 -4.42
CA HIS A 113 -2.33 -19.32 -3.63
C HIS A 113 -3.17 -18.34 -4.45
N TRP A 114 -3.79 -17.38 -3.76
CA TRP A 114 -4.51 -16.27 -4.37
C TRP A 114 -3.77 -14.97 -4.14
N PRO A 115 -3.17 -14.38 -5.18
CA PRO A 115 -2.62 -13.04 -5.08
C PRO A 115 -3.74 -12.01 -4.93
N GLY A 116 -3.42 -10.91 -4.26
CA GLY A 116 -4.34 -9.78 -4.09
C GLY A 116 -3.66 -8.57 -3.44
N ASP A 117 -4.22 -7.40 -3.70
CA ASP A 117 -3.87 -6.15 -3.05
C ASP A 117 -4.21 -6.21 -1.56
N TYR A 118 -3.22 -5.92 -0.72
CA TYR A 118 -3.36 -5.81 0.73
C TYR A 118 -2.90 -4.44 1.22
N GLY A 119 -3.16 -3.42 0.41
CA GLY A 119 -2.97 -2.02 0.74
C GLY A 119 -4.03 -1.49 1.71
N GLY A 120 -4.08 -0.17 1.83
CA GLY A 120 -5.03 0.52 2.69
C GLY A 120 -4.36 1.57 3.57
N PRO A 121 -3.43 1.19 4.47
CA PRO A 121 -2.70 2.14 5.30
C PRO A 121 -1.84 3.11 4.49
N MET A 122 -2.00 4.42 4.75
CA MET A 122 -1.31 5.50 4.03
C MET A 122 -0.06 6.02 4.76
N PHE A 123 0.50 5.23 5.68
CA PHE A 123 1.66 5.58 6.50
C PHE A 123 2.81 4.55 6.42
N LEU A 124 2.65 3.48 5.63
CA LEU A 124 3.71 2.48 5.42
C LEU A 124 4.74 2.96 4.38
N LEU A 125 4.25 3.44 3.24
CA LEU A 125 5.09 3.95 2.15
C LEU A 125 5.99 5.12 2.60
N PRO A 126 5.49 6.11 3.38
CA PRO A 126 6.36 7.16 3.90
C PRO A 126 7.54 6.67 4.71
N GLY A 127 7.34 5.69 5.61
CA GLY A 127 8.44 5.13 6.40
C GLY A 127 9.52 4.49 5.52
N LEU A 128 9.10 3.68 4.54
CA LEU A 128 10.01 3.06 3.56
C LEU A 128 10.81 4.12 2.80
N VAL A 129 10.14 5.11 2.20
CA VAL A 129 10.79 6.12 1.37
C VAL A 129 11.71 7.02 2.19
N ILE A 130 11.32 7.41 3.41
CA ILE A 130 12.19 8.17 4.32
C ILE A 130 13.44 7.36 4.64
N THR A 131 13.31 6.10 5.07
CA THR A 131 14.45 5.22 5.38
C THR A 131 15.37 5.06 4.19
N LEU A 132 14.84 4.78 3.00
CA LEU A 132 15.65 4.62 1.80
C LEU A 132 16.34 5.91 1.38
N SER A 133 15.72 7.06 1.63
CA SER A 133 16.31 8.37 1.33
C SER A 133 17.50 8.66 2.25
N ILE A 134 17.32 8.51 3.57
CA ILE A 134 18.39 8.82 4.54
C ILE A 134 19.57 7.84 4.47
N THR A 135 19.32 6.60 4.04
CA THR A 135 20.37 5.58 3.87
C THR A 135 21.07 5.67 2.51
N GLY A 136 20.62 6.56 1.61
CA GLY A 136 21.14 6.66 0.24
C GLY A 136 20.80 5.47 -0.66
N ALA A 137 19.87 4.61 -0.23
CA ALA A 137 19.51 3.37 -0.92
C ALA A 137 18.29 3.51 -1.86
N LEU A 138 17.66 4.69 -1.94
CA LEU A 138 16.43 4.92 -2.71
C LEU A 138 16.52 4.39 -4.15
N ASN A 139 17.52 4.84 -4.91
CA ASN A 139 17.69 4.43 -6.31
C ASN A 139 18.31 3.04 -6.48
N ALA A 140 18.90 2.48 -5.43
CA ALA A 140 19.42 1.12 -5.44
C ALA A 140 18.31 0.08 -5.26
N VAL A 141 17.27 0.43 -4.49
CA VAL A 141 16.15 -0.47 -4.16
C VAL A 141 14.94 -0.22 -5.08
N LEU A 142 14.63 1.04 -5.39
CA LEU A 142 13.46 1.42 -6.17
C LEU A 142 13.87 1.91 -7.55
N SER A 143 13.49 1.16 -8.59
CA SER A 143 13.63 1.62 -9.97
C SER A 143 12.79 2.87 -10.23
N LYS A 144 13.09 3.58 -11.32
CA LYS A 144 12.33 4.77 -11.72
C LYS A 144 10.85 4.46 -11.89
N GLU A 145 10.52 3.29 -12.42
CA GLU A 145 9.16 2.83 -12.64
C GLU A 145 8.44 2.59 -11.31
N HIS A 146 9.10 1.99 -10.32
CA HIS A 146 8.53 1.86 -8.96
C HIS A 146 8.20 3.23 -8.37
N GLN A 147 9.13 4.19 -8.47
CA GLN A 147 8.93 5.55 -7.96
C GLN A 147 7.75 6.24 -8.68
N GLN A 148 7.60 6.07 -9.99
CA GLN A 148 6.46 6.57 -10.76
C GLN A 148 5.13 5.95 -10.33
N GLU A 149 5.07 4.64 -10.12
CA GLU A 149 3.85 3.98 -9.61
C GLU A 149 3.52 4.42 -8.17
N MET A 150 4.52 4.66 -7.33
CA MET A 150 4.34 5.21 -5.99
C MET A 150 3.75 6.62 -6.05
N CYS A 151 4.27 7.51 -6.90
CA CYS A 151 3.68 8.84 -7.12
C CYS A 151 2.23 8.72 -7.63
N ARG A 152 1.98 7.85 -8.63
CA ARG A 152 0.63 7.61 -9.16
C ARG A 152 -0.33 7.11 -8.06
N TYR A 153 0.12 6.18 -7.22
CA TYR A 153 -0.65 5.69 -6.08
C TYR A 153 -1.03 6.84 -5.13
N LEU A 154 -0.07 7.67 -4.74
CA LEU A 154 -0.34 8.81 -3.84
C LEU A 154 -1.29 9.83 -4.49
N TYR A 155 -1.11 10.16 -5.76
CA TYR A 155 -2.02 11.07 -6.47
C TYR A 155 -3.44 10.52 -6.59
N ASN A 156 -3.59 9.22 -6.82
CA ASN A 156 -4.91 8.61 -6.88
C ASN A 156 -5.63 8.58 -5.52
N HIS A 157 -4.89 8.63 -4.42
CA HIS A 157 -5.43 8.58 -3.06
C HIS A 157 -5.46 9.94 -2.35
N GLN A 158 -5.11 11.04 -3.05
CA GLN A 158 -5.34 12.38 -2.54
C GLN A 158 -6.84 12.68 -2.47
N ASN A 159 -7.31 13.16 -1.34
CA ASN A 159 -8.69 13.57 -1.15
C ASN A 159 -9.01 14.87 -1.90
N GLN A 160 -10.30 15.14 -2.10
CA GLN A 160 -10.75 16.35 -2.82
C GLN A 160 -10.31 17.66 -2.15
N ASP A 161 -10.11 17.63 -0.83
CA ASP A 161 -9.61 18.77 -0.05
C ASP A 161 -8.11 19.01 -0.20
N GLY A 162 -7.38 18.12 -0.89
CA GLY A 162 -5.93 18.19 -1.09
C GLY A 162 -5.10 17.40 -0.08
N GLY A 163 -5.72 16.82 0.95
CA GLY A 163 -5.01 16.04 1.96
C GLY A 163 -4.97 14.54 1.69
N TRP A 164 -4.35 13.81 2.61
CA TRP A 164 -4.35 12.35 2.67
C TRP A 164 -4.78 11.86 4.06
N GLY A 165 -5.52 10.75 4.08
CA GLY A 165 -5.98 10.12 5.31
C GLY A 165 -4.99 9.17 5.96
N LEU A 166 -5.41 8.55 7.07
CA LEU A 166 -4.68 7.46 7.72
C LEU A 166 -4.69 6.18 6.86
N HIS A 167 -5.74 6.00 6.08
CA HIS A 167 -5.93 4.93 5.11
C HIS A 167 -6.66 5.49 3.87
N ILE A 168 -6.72 4.71 2.79
CA ILE A 168 -7.25 5.13 1.47
C ILE A 168 -8.71 5.63 1.48
N GLU A 169 -9.52 5.16 2.43
CA GLU A 169 -10.92 5.60 2.62
C GLU A 169 -11.08 6.70 3.69
N GLY A 170 -9.99 7.05 4.39
CA GLY A 170 -10.05 7.95 5.53
C GLY A 170 -10.08 9.42 5.12
N PRO A 171 -10.69 10.29 5.94
CA PRO A 171 -10.60 11.73 5.74
C PRO A 171 -9.16 12.21 5.92
N SER A 172 -8.85 13.36 5.34
CA SER A 172 -7.52 13.95 5.42
C SER A 172 -7.10 14.25 6.87
N THR A 173 -5.88 13.87 7.22
CA THR A 173 -5.29 14.09 8.55
C THR A 173 -3.94 14.77 8.42
N MET A 174 -3.46 15.44 9.48
CA MET A 174 -2.11 16.01 9.48
C MET A 174 -1.05 14.92 9.31
N PHE A 175 -1.24 13.77 9.95
CA PHE A 175 -0.35 12.61 9.84
C PHE A 175 -0.26 12.07 8.41
N GLY A 176 -1.40 11.74 7.79
CA GLY A 176 -1.43 11.26 6.42
C GLY A 176 -0.93 12.31 5.43
N THR A 177 -1.40 13.55 5.53
CA THR A 177 -1.08 14.60 4.56
C THR A 177 0.40 14.99 4.59
N ALA A 178 0.96 15.25 5.77
CA ALA A 178 2.35 15.67 5.88
C ALA A 178 3.33 14.57 5.43
N LEU A 179 3.09 13.32 5.84
CA LEU A 179 3.99 12.21 5.46
C LEU A 179 3.90 11.88 3.97
N ASN A 180 2.71 11.85 3.37
CA ASN A 180 2.56 11.58 1.94
C ASN A 180 3.08 12.75 1.08
N TYR A 181 2.91 14.01 1.53
CA TYR A 181 3.55 15.16 0.88
C TYR A 181 5.08 15.05 0.90
N VAL A 182 5.68 14.75 2.06
CA VAL A 182 7.13 14.54 2.18
C VAL A 182 7.59 13.36 1.30
N THR A 183 6.81 12.29 1.24
CA THR A 183 7.10 11.13 0.39
C THR A 183 7.19 11.53 -1.09
N LEU A 184 6.22 12.30 -1.59
CA LEU A 184 6.25 12.82 -2.96
C LEU A 184 7.49 13.70 -3.20
N ARG A 185 7.83 14.57 -2.25
CA ARG A 185 9.05 15.41 -2.32
C ARG A 185 10.34 14.57 -2.42
N LEU A 186 10.42 13.48 -1.66
CA LEU A 186 11.58 12.57 -1.68
C LEU A 186 11.64 11.71 -2.95
N LEU A 187 10.50 11.41 -3.57
CA LEU A 187 10.41 10.75 -4.87
C LEU A 187 10.69 11.69 -6.06
N GLY A 188 11.00 12.97 -5.79
CA GLY A 188 11.45 13.93 -6.79
C GLY A 188 10.38 14.92 -7.26
N GLU A 189 9.14 14.83 -6.76
CA GLU A 189 8.08 15.79 -7.12
C GLU A 189 8.39 17.17 -6.55
N GLY A 190 8.34 18.18 -7.42
CA GLY A 190 8.40 19.61 -7.15
C GLY A 190 7.34 20.11 -6.18
N ALA A 191 7.53 21.33 -5.68
CA ALA A 191 6.54 21.97 -4.81
C ALA A 191 5.24 22.26 -5.59
N ASP A 192 5.34 22.44 -6.91
CA ASP A 192 4.24 22.83 -7.78
C ASP A 192 3.96 21.76 -8.87
N ASP A 193 4.35 20.51 -8.58
CA ASP A 193 4.16 19.37 -9.47
C ASP A 193 2.84 18.62 -9.18
N GLY A 194 2.61 17.50 -9.88
CA GLY A 194 1.40 16.69 -9.68
C GLY A 194 0.12 17.36 -10.17
N GLN A 195 0.22 18.30 -11.14
CA GLN A 195 -0.93 19.04 -11.69
C GLN A 195 -1.75 19.76 -10.61
N GLY A 196 -1.08 20.46 -9.69
CA GLY A 196 -1.73 21.17 -8.58
C GLY A 196 -1.90 20.34 -7.30
N SER A 197 -1.55 19.05 -7.33
CA SER A 197 -1.71 18.16 -6.18
C SER A 197 -0.76 18.54 -5.04
N MET A 198 0.48 18.92 -5.36
CA MET A 198 1.50 19.29 -4.36
C MET A 198 1.16 20.60 -3.68
N GLU A 199 0.68 21.59 -4.42
CA GLU A 199 0.24 22.89 -3.90
C GLU A 199 -0.96 22.73 -2.99
N LYS A 200 -1.94 21.91 -3.38
CA LYS A 200 -3.11 21.59 -2.54
C LYS A 200 -2.70 20.90 -1.23
N GLY A 201 -1.79 19.92 -1.30
CA GLY A 201 -1.27 19.25 -0.11
C GLY A 201 -0.54 20.21 0.82
N ARG A 202 0.37 21.05 0.28
CA ARG A 202 1.08 22.08 1.04
C ARG A 202 0.11 23.07 1.67
N LYS A 203 -0.86 23.57 0.91
CA LYS A 203 -1.89 24.49 1.39
C LYS A 203 -2.71 23.86 2.52
N TRP A 204 -3.14 22.60 2.35
CA TRP A 204 -3.91 21.88 3.36
C TRP A 204 -3.16 21.79 4.70
N ILE A 205 -1.85 21.52 4.65
CA ILE A 205 -0.96 21.47 5.82
C ILE A 205 -0.86 22.84 6.49
N LEU A 206 -0.55 23.89 5.71
CA LEU A 206 -0.34 25.24 6.24
C LEU A 206 -1.63 25.82 6.86
N ASP A 207 -2.78 25.62 6.22
CA ASP A 207 -4.08 26.10 6.70
C ASP A 207 -4.51 25.44 8.04
N ARG A 208 -3.88 24.32 8.44
CA ARG A 208 -4.22 23.54 9.64
C ARG A 208 -3.13 23.56 10.72
N GLY A 209 -2.31 24.60 10.74
CA GLY A 209 -1.29 24.82 11.77
C GLY A 209 0.07 24.19 11.46
N GLY A 210 0.24 23.60 10.27
CA GLY A 210 1.51 23.05 9.81
C GLY A 210 1.86 21.70 10.40
N ALA A 211 3.03 21.18 9.99
CA ALA A 211 3.50 19.86 10.39
C ALA A 211 3.80 19.71 11.89
N THR A 212 3.83 20.79 12.67
CA THR A 212 4.02 20.74 14.13
C THR A 212 2.83 20.13 14.85
N ALA A 213 1.64 20.16 14.24
CA ALA A 213 0.42 19.52 14.75
C ALA A 213 0.31 18.02 14.42
N ILE A 214 1.35 17.44 13.82
CA ILE A 214 1.37 16.01 13.47
C ILE A 214 1.41 15.11 14.73
N THR A 215 0.91 13.88 14.60
CA THR A 215 0.92 12.88 15.68
C THR A 215 2.36 12.46 16.03
N SER A 216 2.54 11.80 17.18
CA SER A 216 3.87 11.37 17.67
C SER A 216 4.65 10.52 16.67
N TRP A 217 4.00 9.58 15.97
CA TRP A 217 4.64 8.78 14.91
C TRP A 217 5.11 9.66 13.74
N GLY A 218 4.33 10.68 13.38
CA GLY A 218 4.71 11.61 12.33
C GLY A 218 5.91 12.46 12.72
N LYS A 219 5.92 12.98 13.97
CA LYS A 219 7.07 13.74 14.50
C LYS A 219 8.33 12.89 14.47
N MET A 220 8.25 11.64 14.92
CA MET A 220 9.35 10.69 14.88
C MET A 220 9.91 10.51 13.46
N TRP A 221 9.06 10.23 12.47
CA TRP A 221 9.51 10.08 11.07
C TRP A 221 10.11 11.35 10.48
N LEU A 222 9.55 12.53 10.80
CA LEU A 222 10.12 13.80 10.39
C LEU A 222 11.44 14.10 11.11
N SER A 223 11.63 13.64 12.35
CA SER A 223 12.90 13.74 13.07
C SER A 223 13.97 12.81 12.51
N VAL A 224 13.61 11.58 12.16
CA VAL A 224 14.49 10.64 11.44
C VAL A 224 14.96 11.24 10.11
N LEU A 225 14.09 11.97 9.41
CA LEU A 225 14.44 12.70 8.20
C LEU A 225 15.31 13.94 8.45
N GLY A 226 15.37 14.45 9.68
CA GLY A 226 16.03 15.71 10.03
C GLY A 226 15.18 16.97 9.76
N ALA A 227 13.89 16.81 9.49
CA ALA A 227 12.94 17.90 9.23
C ALA A 227 12.14 18.35 10.46
N PHE A 228 12.35 17.70 11.62
CA PHE A 228 11.71 18.03 12.89
C PHE A 228 12.67 17.79 14.05
N GLU A 229 12.76 18.70 15.02
CA GLU A 229 13.68 18.54 16.15
C GLU A 229 13.27 17.37 17.06
N TRP A 230 14.24 16.52 17.44
CA TRP A 230 14.00 15.40 18.36
C TRP A 230 13.43 15.84 19.71
N SER A 231 13.79 17.03 20.19
CA SER A 231 13.27 17.68 21.40
C SER A 231 11.74 17.85 21.41
N GLY A 232 11.10 17.89 20.24
CA GLY A 232 9.65 18.00 20.10
C GLY A 232 8.89 16.67 20.19
N ASN A 233 9.59 15.54 20.34
CA ASN A 233 9.01 14.22 20.58
C ASN A 233 8.90 13.93 22.08
N ASN A 234 7.88 13.17 22.47
CA ASN A 234 7.85 12.59 23.81
C ASN A 234 8.96 11.54 23.92
N PRO A 235 9.73 11.52 25.02
CA PRO A 235 10.83 10.58 25.19
C PRO A 235 10.30 9.15 25.23
N LEU A 236 11.01 8.26 24.53
CA LEU A 236 10.81 6.82 24.59
C LEU A 236 12.10 6.21 25.17
N PRO A 237 12.22 6.09 26.50
CA PRO A 237 13.47 5.69 27.13
C PRO A 237 13.76 4.19 26.89
N PRO A 238 14.89 3.83 26.24
CA PRO A 238 15.29 2.43 26.09
C PRO A 238 15.47 1.72 27.44
N GLU A 239 15.77 2.46 28.50
CA GLU A 239 16.02 1.96 29.85
C GLU A 239 14.81 1.22 30.45
N ILE A 240 13.60 1.44 29.93
CA ILE A 240 12.40 0.70 30.38
C ILE A 240 12.53 -0.81 30.13
N TRP A 241 13.36 -1.24 29.18
CA TRP A 241 13.69 -2.65 28.95
C TRP A 241 14.63 -3.26 30.00
N LEU A 242 15.33 -2.43 30.78
CA LEU A 242 16.19 -2.89 31.88
C LEU A 242 15.41 -3.14 33.17
N CYS A 243 14.13 -2.75 33.19
CA CYS A 243 13.27 -2.96 34.35
C CYS A 243 13.00 -4.46 34.58
N PRO A 244 12.83 -4.91 35.83
CA PRO A 244 12.41 -6.28 36.11
C PRO A 244 11.10 -6.63 35.40
N TYR A 245 11.03 -7.83 34.81
CA TYR A 245 9.85 -8.29 34.06
C TYR A 245 8.56 -8.23 34.91
N LEU A 246 8.67 -8.35 36.24
CA LEU A 246 7.55 -8.30 37.19
C LEU A 246 6.82 -6.94 37.23
N LEU A 247 7.46 -5.85 36.77
CA LEU A 247 6.85 -4.52 36.82
C LEU A 247 5.73 -4.40 35.77
N PRO A 248 4.57 -3.80 36.12
CA PRO A 248 3.39 -3.79 35.26
C PRO A 248 3.59 -2.95 33.98
N PHE A 249 4.62 -2.10 33.91
CA PHE A 249 4.97 -1.29 32.75
C PHE A 249 6.13 -1.87 31.92
N HIS A 250 6.66 -3.05 32.29
CA HIS A 250 7.70 -3.70 31.51
C HIS A 250 7.17 -4.03 30.10
N PRO A 251 7.89 -3.71 29.01
CA PRO A 251 7.38 -3.90 27.64
C PRO A 251 6.96 -5.35 27.33
N GLY A 252 7.58 -6.33 27.98
CA GLY A 252 7.27 -7.74 27.80
C GLY A 252 5.90 -8.21 28.32
N PHE A 253 5.18 -7.41 29.10
CA PHE A 253 3.88 -7.80 29.71
C PHE A 253 2.66 -7.59 28.82
N TYR A 254 2.80 -6.86 27.71
CA TYR A 254 1.66 -6.40 26.92
C TYR A 254 1.74 -6.95 25.48
N LEU A 255 0.73 -7.73 25.08
CA LEU A 255 0.69 -8.42 23.77
C LEU A 255 0.62 -7.44 22.59
N ILE A 256 -0.12 -6.33 22.73
CA ILE A 256 -0.24 -5.24 21.75
C ILE A 256 1.05 -4.41 21.68
N ILE A 257 1.72 -4.27 22.82
CA ILE A 257 3.01 -3.62 22.97
C ILE A 257 4.12 -4.48 22.37
N HIS A 258 3.98 -5.80 22.21
CA HIS A 258 4.97 -6.58 21.48
C HIS A 258 5.10 -6.11 20.02
N TYR A 259 3.99 -5.87 19.32
CA TYR A 259 4.00 -5.26 17.98
C TYR A 259 4.42 -3.78 18.01
N PHE A 260 3.95 -3.02 19.00
CA PHE A 260 4.32 -1.62 19.16
C PHE A 260 5.83 -1.48 19.40
N TYR A 261 6.39 -2.17 20.38
CA TYR A 261 7.79 -2.16 20.76
C TYR A 261 8.71 -2.89 19.81
N ILE A 262 8.29 -3.89 19.01
CA ILE A 262 9.14 -4.38 17.91
C ILE A 262 9.37 -3.25 16.89
N ASN A 263 8.33 -2.49 16.56
CA ASN A 263 8.47 -1.32 15.70
C ASN A 263 9.28 -0.20 16.40
N PHE A 264 9.02 0.06 17.68
CA PHE A 264 9.72 1.09 18.46
C PHE A 264 11.14 0.72 18.88
N PHE A 265 11.51 -0.55 18.98
CA PHE A 265 12.81 -0.98 19.47
C PHE A 265 13.93 -0.41 18.62
N VAL A 266 13.75 -0.41 17.30
CA VAL A 266 14.70 0.23 16.38
C VAL A 266 14.76 1.75 16.61
N PHE A 267 13.62 2.40 16.88
CA PHE A 267 13.54 3.84 17.14
C PHE A 267 14.11 4.26 18.51
N LEU A 268 14.17 3.36 19.50
CA LEU A 268 14.78 3.65 20.81
C LEU A 268 16.28 3.98 20.72
N PHE A 269 16.94 3.60 19.62
CA PHE A 269 18.37 3.83 19.40
C PHE A 269 18.66 4.98 18.42
N LEU A 270 17.66 5.76 18.01
CA LEU A 270 17.83 6.86 17.04
C LEU A 270 18.04 8.24 17.69
N ASN A 271 18.05 8.33 19.03
CA ASN A 271 18.38 9.54 19.78
C ASN A 271 19.86 9.60 20.14
#